data_AF-X1MIE9-F1
#
_entry.id   AF-X1MIE9-F1
#
_cell.length_a   1.000
_cell.length_b   1.000
_cell.length_c   1.000
_cell.angle_alpha   90.00
_cell.angle_beta   90.00
_cell.angle_gamma   90.00
#
_symmetry.space_group_name_H-M   'P 1'
#
loop_
_entity.id
_entity.type
_entity.pdbx_description
1 polymer ?
#
loop_
_entity_poly.entity_id
_entity_poly.type
_entity_poly.pdbx_seq_one_letter_code
_entity_poly.pdbx_strand_id
1 'polypeptide(L)'
;GAEVVSGFKGTIDYYVWKGIACARAWPRSPGRRRAPAVEAAWLAFSWAASNWNELSPEVRQAYEDLATGTYMTARDIFTKSFINGAFLYLEGA
;
A
#
# COMPACT_ATOMS: atom_id res chain seq x y z
N GLY A 1 -16.85 -12.21 12.20
CA GLY A 1 -16.98 -10.76 12.39
C GLY A 1 -16.52 -10.32 13.76
N ALA A 2 -17.27 -10.66 14.81
CA ALA A 2 -16.94 -10.28 16.19
C ALA A 2 -15.58 -10.80 16.69
N GLU A 3 -15.18 -12.03 16.36
CA GLU A 3 -13.84 -12.55 16.74
C GLU A 3 -12.70 -11.74 16.12
N VAL A 4 -12.81 -11.38 14.85
CA VAL A 4 -11.81 -10.55 14.15
C VAL A 4 -11.67 -9.18 14.82
N VAL A 5 -12.79 -8.54 15.15
CA VAL A 5 -12.77 -7.21 15.81
C VAL A 5 -12.31 -7.32 17.27
N SER A 6 -12.58 -8.44 17.94
CA SER A 6 -12.14 -8.68 19.33
C SER A 6 -10.63 -8.71 19.50
N GLY A 7 -9.87 -9.11 18.46
CA GLY A 7 -8.41 -9.02 18.43
C GLY A 7 -7.87 -7.59 18.51
N PHE A 8 -8.72 -6.59 18.26
CA PHE A 8 -8.38 -5.16 18.35
C PHE A 8 -8.97 -4.48 19.60
N LYS A 9 -9.41 -5.26 20.60
CA LYS A 9 -9.96 -4.75 21.86
C LYS A 9 -9.00 -3.76 22.51
N GLY A 10 -9.50 -2.57 22.85
CA GLY A 10 -8.70 -1.47 23.41
C GLY A 10 -8.13 -0.50 22.37
N THR A 11 -8.14 -0.87 21.08
CA THR A 11 -7.82 0.02 19.95
C THR A 11 -9.08 0.42 19.18
N ILE A 12 -10.00 -0.53 18.97
CA ILE A 12 -11.32 -0.28 18.39
C ILE A 12 -12.36 -0.35 19.52
N ASP A 13 -13.18 0.69 19.65
CA ASP A 13 -14.39 0.63 20.47
C ASP A 13 -15.51 0.05 19.59
N TYR A 14 -16.07 -1.09 20.01
CA TYR A 14 -17.10 -1.79 19.26
C TYR A 14 -18.14 -2.44 20.18
N TYR A 15 -19.29 -2.74 19.62
CA TYR A 15 -20.37 -3.47 20.27
C TYR A 15 -20.95 -4.51 19.30
N VAL A 16 -21.74 -5.45 19.82
CA VAL A 16 -22.42 -6.46 19.00
C VAL A 16 -23.91 -6.15 18.95
N TRP A 17 -24.46 -6.00 17.76
CA TRP A 17 -25.88 -5.84 17.52
C TRP A 17 -26.36 -6.95 16.59
N LYS A 18 -27.36 -7.74 17.02
CA LYS A 18 -27.86 -8.94 16.32
C LYS A 18 -26.75 -9.83 15.71
N GLY A 19 -25.68 -10.07 16.46
CA GLY A 19 -24.54 -10.90 16.03
C GLY A 19 -23.53 -10.22 15.11
N ILE A 20 -23.77 -8.96 14.71
CA ILE A 20 -22.86 -8.16 13.88
C ILE A 20 -22.01 -7.28 14.79
N ALA A 21 -20.69 -7.31 14.60
CA ALA A 21 -19.80 -6.38 15.30
C ALA A 21 -19.85 -5.01 14.62
N CYS A 22 -20.24 -4.00 15.38
CA CYS A 22 -20.37 -2.62 14.95
C CYS A 22 -19.31 -1.77 15.66
N ALA A 23 -18.42 -1.14 14.90
CA ALA A 23 -17.47 -0.18 15.46
C ALA A 23 -18.20 1.10 15.90
N ARG A 24 -18.03 1.48 17.16
CA ARG A 24 -18.50 2.74 17.72
C ARG A 24 -17.46 3.85 17.49
N ALA A 25 -16.19 3.51 17.61
CA ALA A 25 -15.10 4.42 17.28
C ALA A 25 -13.88 3.65 16.72
N TRP A 26 -13.29 4.22 15.68
CA TRP A 26 -12.01 3.78 15.15
C TRP A 26 -10.86 4.53 15.83
N PRO A 27 -9.67 3.91 15.98
CA PRO A 27 -8.49 4.61 16.46
C PRO A 27 -8.23 5.84 15.59
N ARG A 28 -8.03 6.98 16.23
CA ARG A 28 -7.66 8.20 15.53
C ARG A 28 -6.20 8.11 15.13
N SER A 29 -5.87 8.66 13.97
CA SER A 29 -4.48 8.83 13.59
C SER A 29 -3.74 9.54 14.72
N PRO A 30 -2.57 9.05 15.18
CA PRO A 30 -1.85 9.61 16.32
C PRO A 30 -1.34 11.04 16.10
N GLY A 31 -1.57 11.63 14.92
CA GLY A 31 -1.31 13.05 14.63
C GLY A 31 0.16 13.45 14.67
N ARG A 32 1.07 12.50 14.90
CA ARG A 32 2.52 12.76 14.96
C ARG A 32 3.06 12.95 13.54
N ARG A 33 4.01 13.89 13.42
CA ARG A 33 4.88 13.99 12.25
C ARG A 33 5.51 12.63 11.97
N ARG A 34 5.60 12.28 10.69
CA ARG A 34 6.23 11.01 10.29
C ARG A 34 7.74 11.18 10.42
N ALA A 35 8.48 10.08 10.35
CA ALA A 35 9.94 10.15 10.36
C ALA A 35 10.41 11.06 9.21
N PRO A 36 11.40 11.94 9.40
CA PRO A 36 11.85 12.87 8.37
C PRO A 36 12.17 12.21 7.02
N ALA A 37 12.76 11.00 7.05
CA ALA A 37 13.04 10.21 5.86
C ALA A 37 11.78 9.81 5.07
N VAL A 38 10.67 9.54 5.77
CA VAL A 38 9.38 9.22 5.14
C VAL A 38 8.79 10.47 4.49
N GLU A 39 8.85 11.61 5.18
CA GLU A 39 8.34 12.89 4.65
C GLU A 39 9.13 13.33 3.41
N ALA A 40 10.45 13.15 3.41
CA ALA A 40 11.30 13.44 2.26
C ALA A 40 10.93 12.61 1.01
N ALA A 41 10.43 11.38 1.19
CA ALA A 41 10.04 10.50 0.09
C ALA A 41 8.66 10.80 -0.51
N TRP A 42 7.84 11.66 0.13
CA TRP A 42 6.46 11.91 -0.30
C TRP A 42 6.36 12.51 -1.70
N LEU A 43 7.25 13.42 -2.06
CA LEU A 43 7.24 14.04 -3.39
C LEU A 43 7.54 13.01 -4.48
N ALA A 44 8.57 12.18 -4.28
CA ALA A 44 8.93 11.12 -5.21
C ALA A 44 7.82 10.08 -5.36
N PHE A 45 7.23 9.64 -4.24
CA PHE A 45 6.11 8.70 -4.25
C PHE A 45 4.87 9.28 -4.95
N SER A 46 4.50 10.52 -4.63
CA SER A 46 3.30 11.16 -5.21
C SER A 46 3.46 11.36 -6.71
N TRP A 47 4.65 11.75 -7.15
CA TRP A 47 4.97 11.88 -8.57
C TRP A 47 4.86 10.52 -9.27
N ALA A 48 5.53 9.48 -8.77
CA ALA A 48 5.51 8.15 -9.37
C ALA A 48 4.08 7.59 -9.42
N ALA A 49 3.34 7.65 -8.32
CA ALA A 49 1.98 7.17 -8.29
C ALA A 49 1.10 7.86 -9.35
N SER A 50 1.27 9.17 -9.56
CA SER A 50 0.50 9.93 -10.54
C SER A 50 0.93 9.61 -11.98
N ASN A 51 2.24 9.53 -12.23
CA ASN A 51 2.82 9.34 -13.56
C ASN A 51 2.61 7.93 -14.13
N TRP A 52 2.24 6.94 -13.31
CA TRP A 52 1.82 5.62 -13.79
C TRP A 52 0.76 5.71 -14.92
N ASN A 53 -0.17 6.65 -14.81
CA ASN A 53 -1.25 6.82 -15.79
C ASN A 53 -0.77 7.48 -17.10
N GLU A 54 0.38 8.14 -17.07
CA GLU A 54 0.98 8.82 -18.23
C GLU A 54 1.90 7.88 -19.02
N LEU A 55 2.23 6.72 -18.46
CA LEU A 55 3.03 5.71 -19.15
C LEU A 55 2.34 5.24 -20.42
N SER A 56 3.13 5.00 -21.46
CA SER A 56 2.62 4.39 -22.68
C SER A 56 2.04 3.00 -22.38
N PRO A 57 1.08 2.52 -23.20
CA PRO A 57 0.53 1.17 -23.04
C PRO A 57 1.62 0.09 -23.04
N GLU A 58 2.66 0.25 -23.86
CA GLU A 58 3.77 -0.70 -24.00
C GLU A 58 4.59 -0.78 -22.72
N VAL A 59 4.89 0.37 -22.09
CA VAL A 59 5.62 0.41 -20.83
C VAL A 59 4.79 -0.18 -19.69
N ARG A 60 3.49 0.10 -19.66
CA ARG A 60 2.59 -0.52 -18.67
C ARG A 60 2.56 -2.03 -18.83
N GLN A 61 2.46 -2.52 -20.06
CA GLN A 61 2.46 -3.97 -20.34
C GLN A 61 3.76 -4.63 -19.86
N ALA A 62 4.92 -4.01 -20.08
CA ALA A 62 6.18 -4.55 -19.58
C ALA A 62 6.21 -4.67 -18.04
N TYR A 63 5.60 -3.73 -17.32
CA TYR A 63 5.46 -3.84 -15.86
C TYR A 63 4.43 -4.88 -15.43
N GLU A 64 3.37 -5.12 -16.20
CA GLU A 64 2.39 -6.21 -15.95
C GLU A 64 3.05 -7.59 -16.16
N ASP A 65 3.83 -7.74 -17.23
CA ASP A 65 4.60 -8.95 -17.47
C ASP A 65 5.58 -9.21 -16.32
N LEU A 66 6.23 -8.15 -15.84
CA LEU A 66 7.15 -8.20 -14.69
C LEU A 66 6.45 -8.49 -13.35
N ALA A 67 5.19 -8.07 -13.21
CA ALA A 67 4.38 -8.37 -12.03
C ALA A 67 3.92 -9.82 -11.98
N THR A 68 3.93 -10.51 -13.12
CA THR A 68 3.48 -11.90 -13.23
C THR A 68 4.31 -12.81 -12.32
N GLY A 69 3.63 -13.61 -11.48
CA GLY A 69 4.28 -14.50 -10.53
C GLY A 69 4.81 -13.82 -9.26
N THR A 70 4.61 -12.50 -9.11
CA THR A 70 4.94 -11.77 -7.88
C THR A 70 3.68 -11.46 -7.06
N TYR A 71 3.87 -11.00 -5.82
CA TYR A 71 2.78 -10.49 -4.97
C TYR A 71 2.54 -8.98 -5.16
N MET A 72 3.25 -8.34 -6.09
CA MET A 72 3.18 -6.90 -6.33
C MET A 72 2.42 -6.60 -7.62
N THR A 73 1.69 -5.49 -7.66
CA THR A 73 1.09 -5.01 -8.91
C THR A 73 2.15 -4.33 -9.78
N ALA A 74 1.89 -4.23 -11.08
CA ALA A 74 2.73 -3.48 -12.02
C ALA A 74 3.02 -2.04 -11.55
N ARG A 75 2.00 -1.39 -10.99
CA ARG A 75 2.10 -0.03 -10.42
C ARG A 75 2.97 0.03 -9.16
N ASP A 76 2.88 -0.99 -8.30
CA ASP A 76 3.74 -1.08 -7.11
C ASP A 76 5.19 -1.25 -7.52
N ILE A 77 5.44 -2.10 -8.53
CA ILE A 77 6.77 -2.32 -9.08
C ILE A 77 7.34 -1.03 -9.68
N PHE A 78 6.56 -0.31 -10.49
CA PHE A 78 6.96 0.99 -11.04
C PHE A 78 7.25 2.03 -9.95
N THR A 79 6.36 2.14 -8.97
CA THR A 79 6.54 3.11 -7.87
C THR A 79 7.78 2.78 -7.05
N LYS A 80 8.01 1.48 -6.80
CA LYS A 80 9.18 1.00 -6.07
C LYS A 80 10.47 1.20 -6.86
N SER A 81 10.48 0.94 -8.17
CA SER A 81 11.66 1.12 -9.03
C SER A 81 12.02 2.59 -9.20
N PHE A 82 11.04 3.50 -9.20
CA PHE A 82 11.28 4.94 -9.22
C PHE A 82 11.90 5.46 -7.92
N ILE A 83 11.37 5.02 -6.77
CA ILE A 83 11.81 5.50 -5.44
C ILE A 83 13.13 4.86 -5.04
N ASN A 84 13.26 3.56 -5.27
CA ASN A 84 14.44 2.77 -4.99
C ASN A 84 14.96 2.24 -6.32
N GLY A 85 16.02 2.83 -6.85
CA GLY A 85 16.68 2.38 -8.08
C GLY A 85 17.34 0.99 -8.01
N ALA A 86 16.95 0.16 -7.04
CA ALA A 86 17.46 -1.18 -6.81
C ALA A 86 16.62 -2.21 -7.60
N PHE A 87 17.29 -2.74 -8.62
CA PHE A 87 16.91 -3.79 -9.54
C PHE A 87 16.06 -4.91 -8.92
N LEU A 88 14.98 -5.27 -9.62
CA LEU A 88 14.44 -6.62 -9.58
C LEU A 88 15.52 -7.54 -10.13
N TYR A 89 16.10 -8.37 -9.27
CA TYR A 89 16.81 -9.55 -9.73
C TYR A 89 15.77 -10.43 -10.43
N LEU A 90 15.82 -10.44 -11.77
CA LEU A 90 15.25 -11.53 -12.53
C LEU A 90 16.14 -12.73 -12.21
N GLU A 91 15.70 -13.61 -11.31
CA GLU A 91 16.17 -14.99 -11.35
C GLU A 91 15.68 -15.54 -12.70
N GLY A 92 16.54 -15.42 -13.70
CA GLY A 92 16.34 -15.95 -15.03
C GLY A 92 16.98 -17.32 -15.18
N ALA A 93 16.30 -18.13 -16.00
CA ALA A 93 16.81 -19.27 -16.75
C ALA A 93 16.99 -20.60 -16.00
#